data_AF-X0Z144-F1
#
_entry.id   AF-X0Z144-F1
#
_cell.length_a   1.000
_cell.length_b   1.000
_cell.length_c   1.000
_cell.angle_alpha   90.00
_cell.angle_beta   90.00
_cell.angle_gamma   90.00
#
_symmetry.space_group_name_H-M   'P 1'
#
loop_
_entity.id
_entity.type
_entity.pdbx_description
1 polymer ?
#
loop_
_entity_poly.entity_id
_entity_poly.type
_entity_poly.pdbx_seq_one_letter_code
_entity_poly.pdbx_strand_id
1 'polypeptide(L)'
;KTYTIPITITNTGTLKWLSTGTNKVNLSYHWYDTAGRRIVRDGQRTSLLSDMAQGQKATLNAEVLAPSVAGTYILKYDLVHEAITWFSYKTVPMLARTVNVVSSTTQLSTAKYSATYDDATNTPTSMEINKTYTIPITITNTGTLKWLSTGTNKVNLSYHWYDTAGRRIVRDGQRTSLLSDMAQGQKATLNAEVLAPSVAGTYILKYDLVHEAITWFSYKTVPMLARTINVVSGTNVISNSTSIRGISVATKDQMLNMFKNHNQNKIDKATRIVDMYINWGNKFNIRADIVWAQMCHETNFLKYDGIVPESANNFCGLGATGSPGVYNSFATEELGVIAHYAHLAWYVYPNHVNSYCSMDYDPRHFTWGVSPPHNYNGDHTLNCLNGRWAPSSDYTYKIILFANEIYS
;
A
#
# COMPACT_ATOMS: atom_id res chain seq x y z
N LYS A 1 -18.96 -20.80 21.67
CA LYS A 1 -17.48 -20.66 21.78
C LYS A 1 -16.97 -21.74 22.73
N THR A 2 -15.82 -22.35 22.45
CA THR A 2 -15.17 -23.34 23.33
C THR A 2 -14.13 -22.67 24.22
N TYR A 3 -14.03 -23.10 25.47
CA TYR A 3 -13.10 -22.59 26.48
C TYR A 3 -12.27 -23.73 27.05
N THR A 4 -10.98 -23.50 27.25
CA THR A 4 -10.08 -24.47 27.91
C THR A 4 -10.00 -24.14 29.40
N ILE A 5 -10.41 -25.08 30.25
CA ILE A 5 -10.51 -24.86 31.70
C ILE A 5 -9.71 -25.96 32.42
N PRO A 6 -8.69 -25.63 33.23
CA PRO A 6 -7.96 -26.63 34.00
C PRO A 6 -8.82 -27.17 35.14
N ILE A 7 -9.02 -28.48 35.18
CA ILE A 7 -9.80 -29.20 36.19
C ILE A 7 -8.95 -30.29 36.82
N THR A 8 -8.76 -30.21 38.13
CA THR A 8 -8.09 -31.28 38.89
C THR A 8 -9.11 -32.31 39.36
N ILE A 9 -8.86 -33.57 39.02
CA ILE A 9 -9.63 -34.73 39.47
C ILE A 9 -8.78 -35.62 40.36
N THR A 10 -9.43 -36.37 41.26
CA THR A 10 -8.78 -37.35 42.14
C THR A 10 -9.58 -38.64 42.10
N ASN A 11 -8.92 -39.78 41.89
CA ASN A 11 -9.59 -41.07 42.04
C ASN A 11 -9.65 -41.44 43.52
N THR A 12 -10.82 -41.29 44.14
CA THR A 12 -11.03 -41.68 45.55
C THR A 12 -11.61 -43.09 45.70
N GLY A 13 -11.99 -43.74 44.59
CA GLY A 13 -12.54 -45.09 44.57
C GLY A 13 -11.47 -46.17 44.43
N THR A 14 -11.87 -47.42 44.63
CA THR A 14 -10.98 -48.59 44.51
C THR A 14 -10.79 -49.05 43.06
N LEU A 15 -11.70 -48.69 42.15
CA LEU A 15 -11.59 -49.01 40.73
C LEU A 15 -10.49 -48.17 40.08
N LYS A 16 -9.53 -48.82 39.42
CA LYS A 16 -8.55 -48.15 38.54
C LYS A 16 -9.27 -47.57 37.32
N TRP A 17 -9.09 -46.29 37.05
CA TRP A 17 -9.64 -45.64 35.87
C TRP A 17 -8.69 -45.83 34.69
N LEU A 18 -9.18 -46.40 33.60
CA LEU A 18 -8.38 -46.60 32.38
C LEU A 18 -8.42 -45.34 31.51
N SER A 19 -7.28 -44.92 30.94
CA SER A 19 -7.23 -43.79 30.00
C SER A 19 -7.51 -44.19 28.55
N THR A 20 -7.43 -45.49 28.24
CA THR A 20 -7.62 -46.04 26.90
C THR A 20 -8.56 -47.24 26.92
N GLY A 21 -8.99 -47.70 25.74
CA GLY A 21 -9.95 -48.79 25.59
C GLY A 21 -11.42 -48.34 25.52
N THR A 22 -12.33 -49.30 25.34
CA THR A 22 -13.77 -49.07 25.13
C THR A 22 -14.48 -48.59 26.40
N ASN A 23 -14.01 -49.02 27.58
CA ASN A 23 -14.53 -48.64 28.89
C ASN A 23 -13.57 -47.68 29.60
N LYS A 24 -12.94 -46.77 28.86
CA LYS A 24 -12.09 -45.75 29.48
C LYS A 24 -12.91 -44.75 30.29
N VAL A 25 -12.27 -44.06 31.22
CA VAL A 25 -12.87 -42.94 31.93
C VAL A 25 -12.49 -41.64 31.23
N ASN A 26 -13.45 -40.73 31.06
CA ASN A 26 -13.20 -39.37 30.59
C ASN A 26 -13.76 -38.34 31.58
N LEU A 27 -13.14 -37.17 31.64
CA LEU A 27 -13.79 -35.98 32.18
C LEU A 27 -14.74 -35.40 31.14
N SER A 28 -15.91 -34.95 31.58
CA SER A 28 -16.86 -34.23 30.75
C SER A 28 -17.69 -33.28 31.62
N TYR A 29 -18.80 -32.80 31.09
CA TYR A 29 -19.66 -31.84 31.77
C TYR A 29 -21.10 -31.90 31.27
N HIS A 30 -21.96 -31.27 32.06
CA HIS A 30 -23.34 -31.00 31.79
C HIS A 30 -23.63 -29.52 31.99
N TRP A 31 -24.56 -28.98 31.20
CA TRP A 31 -25.11 -27.65 31.45
C TRP A 31 -26.52 -27.77 32.00
N TYR A 32 -26.82 -26.95 33.01
CA TYR A 32 -28.15 -26.79 33.57
C TYR A 32 -28.59 -25.32 33.50
N ASP A 33 -29.88 -25.08 33.38
CA ASP A 33 -30.44 -23.76 33.64
C ASP A 33 -30.53 -23.47 35.16
N THR A 34 -30.92 -22.25 35.52
CA THR A 34 -31.07 -21.83 36.93
C THR A 34 -32.24 -22.51 37.65
N ALA A 35 -33.18 -23.10 36.91
CA ALA A 35 -34.26 -23.92 37.48
C ALA A 35 -33.81 -25.37 37.75
N GLY A 36 -32.55 -25.71 37.44
CA GLY A 36 -31.99 -27.04 37.65
C GLY A 36 -32.33 -28.03 36.54
N ARG A 37 -32.89 -27.59 35.41
CA ARG A 37 -33.14 -28.45 34.24
C ARG A 37 -31.86 -28.59 33.44
N ARG A 38 -31.51 -29.82 33.09
CA ARG A 38 -30.34 -30.12 32.24
C ARG A 38 -30.61 -29.71 30.79
N ILE A 39 -29.82 -28.78 30.26
CA ILE A 39 -29.91 -28.28 28.88
C ILE A 39 -28.88 -28.93 27.95
N VAL A 40 -27.72 -29.33 28.46
CA VAL A 40 -26.74 -30.13 27.72
C VAL A 40 -26.45 -31.38 28.53
N ARG A 41 -26.81 -32.53 27.95
CA ARG A 41 -26.60 -33.84 28.58
C ARG A 41 -25.22 -34.41 28.32
N ASP A 42 -24.63 -34.22 27.14
CA ASP A 42 -23.37 -34.84 26.79
C ASP A 42 -22.37 -33.75 26.37
N GLY A 43 -21.60 -33.24 27.33
CA GLY A 43 -20.49 -32.34 27.06
C GLY A 43 -19.36 -33.04 26.30
N GLN A 44 -18.44 -32.26 25.76
CA GLN A 44 -17.24 -32.81 25.12
C GLN A 44 -16.42 -33.65 26.12
N ARG A 45 -15.76 -34.69 25.62
CA ARG A 45 -14.92 -35.59 26.43
C ARG A 45 -13.49 -35.07 26.49
N THR A 46 -12.88 -35.15 27.65
CA THR A 46 -11.47 -34.90 27.89
C THR A 46 -10.84 -36.18 28.43
N SER A 47 -9.99 -36.81 27.61
CA SER A 47 -9.33 -38.06 27.97
C SER A 47 -8.37 -37.85 29.15
N LEU A 48 -8.25 -38.88 29.99
CA LEU A 48 -7.19 -38.94 31.00
C LEU A 48 -5.82 -38.99 30.31
N LEU A 49 -4.80 -38.39 30.93
CA LEU A 49 -3.42 -38.41 30.42
C LEU A 49 -2.77 -39.79 30.59
N SER A 50 -3.18 -40.53 31.61
CA SER A 50 -2.74 -41.90 31.92
C SER A 50 -3.81 -42.59 32.76
N ASP A 51 -3.71 -43.91 32.91
CA ASP A 51 -4.53 -44.62 33.88
C ASP A 51 -4.37 -44.01 35.28
N MET A 52 -5.45 -44.03 36.08
CA MET A 52 -5.47 -43.48 37.43
C MET A 52 -5.88 -44.54 38.46
N ALA A 53 -4.94 -44.98 39.29
CA ALA A 53 -5.18 -45.82 40.46
C ALA A 53 -5.79 -45.01 41.62
N GLN A 54 -6.26 -45.72 42.65
CA GLN A 54 -6.80 -45.10 43.87
C GLN A 54 -5.80 -44.12 44.49
N GLY A 55 -6.31 -42.95 44.90
CA GLY A 55 -5.55 -41.85 45.49
C GLY A 55 -4.85 -40.91 44.49
N GLN A 56 -4.72 -41.30 43.21
CA GLN A 56 -4.01 -40.48 42.23
C GLN A 56 -4.81 -39.23 41.81
N LYS A 57 -4.07 -38.17 41.49
CA LYS A 57 -4.60 -36.88 41.04
C LYS A 57 -4.09 -36.53 39.65
N ALA A 58 -4.91 -35.87 38.85
CA ALA A 58 -4.53 -35.34 37.56
C ALA A 58 -5.22 -34.00 37.29
N THR A 59 -4.55 -33.07 36.62
CA THR A 59 -5.17 -31.84 36.11
C THR A 59 -5.34 -31.97 34.60
N LEU A 60 -6.58 -31.81 34.14
CA LEU A 60 -6.96 -31.94 32.73
C LEU A 60 -7.43 -30.58 32.21
N ASN A 61 -7.06 -30.26 30.98
CA ASN A 61 -7.55 -29.06 30.29
C ASN A 61 -8.86 -29.38 29.59
N ALA A 62 -9.98 -29.19 30.29
CA ALA A 62 -11.31 -29.49 29.78
C ALA A 62 -11.73 -28.50 28.69
N GLU A 63 -12.19 -29.00 27.54
CA GLU A 63 -12.76 -28.18 26.47
C GLU A 63 -14.27 -28.04 26.65
N VAL A 64 -14.71 -26.85 27.05
CA VAL A 64 -16.11 -26.56 27.37
C VAL A 64 -16.74 -25.69 26.29
N LEU A 65 -17.71 -26.24 25.58
CA LEU A 65 -18.56 -25.52 24.65
C LEU A 65 -19.67 -24.81 25.44
N ALA A 66 -19.67 -23.48 25.39
CA ALA A 66 -20.72 -22.67 26.01
C ALA A 66 -22.06 -22.82 25.25
N PRO A 67 -23.22 -22.77 25.95
CA PRO A 67 -24.54 -22.69 25.34
C PRO A 67 -24.64 -21.59 24.26
N SER A 68 -25.46 -21.83 23.24
CA SER A 68 -25.65 -20.88 22.12
C SER A 68 -26.54 -19.69 22.48
N VAL A 69 -27.34 -19.79 23.54
CA VAL A 69 -28.24 -18.75 24.01
C VAL A 69 -27.62 -18.04 25.21
N ALA A 70 -27.74 -16.71 25.26
CA ALA A 70 -27.29 -15.93 26.40
C ALA A 70 -28.18 -16.16 27.63
N GLY A 71 -27.57 -16.23 28.80
CA GLY A 71 -28.26 -16.47 30.06
C GLY A 71 -27.32 -16.96 31.15
N THR A 72 -27.85 -17.09 32.37
CA THR A 72 -27.14 -17.70 33.50
C THR A 72 -27.38 -19.21 33.47
N TYR A 73 -26.30 -19.98 33.57
CA TYR A 73 -26.32 -21.44 33.58
C TYR A 73 -25.46 -21.99 34.71
N ILE A 74 -25.65 -23.26 35.02
CA ILE A 74 -24.81 -24.01 35.95
C ILE A 74 -24.05 -25.07 35.15
N LEU A 75 -22.73 -24.88 35.04
CA LEU A 75 -21.81 -25.88 34.49
C LEU A 75 -21.49 -26.89 35.58
N LYS A 76 -21.72 -28.18 35.33
CA LYS A 76 -21.36 -29.25 36.25
C LYS A 76 -20.39 -30.21 35.57
N TYR A 77 -19.19 -30.34 36.11
CA TYR A 77 -18.23 -31.33 35.64
C TYR A 77 -18.54 -32.71 36.23
N ASP A 78 -18.47 -33.73 35.39
CA ASP A 78 -18.70 -35.11 35.77
C ASP A 78 -17.70 -36.04 35.07
N LEU A 79 -17.45 -37.18 35.67
CA LEU A 79 -16.68 -38.26 35.05
C LEU A 79 -17.65 -39.24 34.41
N VAL A 80 -17.25 -39.80 33.27
CA VAL A 80 -17.98 -40.86 32.59
C VAL A 80 -17.09 -42.07 32.45
N HIS A 81 -17.58 -43.22 32.92
CA HIS A 81 -17.03 -44.51 32.57
C HIS A 81 -17.71 -44.91 31.26
N GLU A 82 -16.98 -44.80 30.16
CA GLU A 82 -17.55 -44.94 28.82
C GLU A 82 -18.27 -46.27 28.65
N ALA A 83 -19.41 -46.22 27.95
CA ALA A 83 -20.36 -47.33 27.77
C ALA A 83 -20.94 -47.95 29.06
N ILE A 84 -20.65 -47.40 30.25
CA ILE A 84 -21.10 -47.97 31.53
C ILE A 84 -21.98 -47.00 32.31
N THR A 85 -21.43 -45.89 32.80
CA THR A 85 -22.20 -44.95 33.64
C THR A 85 -21.49 -43.61 33.78
N TRP A 86 -22.29 -42.57 33.97
CA TRP A 86 -21.83 -41.33 34.59
C TRP A 86 -21.57 -41.57 36.08
N PHE A 87 -20.56 -40.94 36.64
CA PHE A 87 -20.22 -41.07 38.05
C PHE A 87 -21.32 -40.44 38.92
N SER A 88 -21.93 -39.33 38.48
CA SER A 88 -23.08 -38.74 39.18
C SER A 88 -24.28 -39.67 39.30
N TYR A 89 -24.48 -40.62 38.37
CA TYR A 89 -25.54 -41.64 38.46
C TYR A 89 -25.25 -42.69 39.53
N LYS A 90 -24.02 -42.72 40.03
CA LYS A 90 -23.58 -43.50 41.20
C LYS A 90 -23.36 -42.58 42.40
N THR A 91 -24.09 -41.48 42.48
CA THR A 91 -24.12 -40.52 43.61
C THR A 91 -22.81 -39.76 43.87
N VAL A 92 -21.84 -39.81 42.94
CA VAL A 92 -20.61 -39.00 43.05
C VAL A 92 -20.95 -37.53 42.81
N PRO A 93 -20.57 -36.61 43.72
CA PRO A 93 -20.88 -35.20 43.57
C PRO A 93 -20.14 -34.58 42.39
N MET A 94 -20.85 -33.75 41.61
CA MET A 94 -20.27 -32.98 40.51
C MET A 94 -19.74 -31.64 41.01
N LEU A 95 -18.63 -31.17 40.42
CA LEU A 95 -18.17 -29.79 40.62
C LEU A 95 -19.07 -28.85 39.83
N ALA A 96 -19.86 -28.02 40.53
CA ALA A 96 -20.77 -27.06 39.93
C ALA A 96 -20.22 -25.62 39.96
N ARG A 97 -20.40 -24.88 38.86
CA ARG A 97 -20.07 -23.45 38.74
C ARG A 97 -21.20 -22.71 38.04
N THR A 98 -21.64 -21.60 38.63
CA THR A 98 -22.56 -20.66 37.96
C THR A 98 -21.77 -19.88 36.92
N VAL A 99 -22.25 -19.87 35.67
CA VAL A 99 -21.62 -19.20 34.54
C VAL A 99 -22.64 -18.31 33.86
N ASN A 100 -22.28 -17.05 33.65
CA ASN A 100 -23.08 -16.14 32.84
C ASN A 100 -22.60 -16.20 31.38
N VAL A 101 -23.43 -16.71 30.49
CA VAL A 101 -23.19 -16.74 29.05
C VAL A 101 -23.78 -15.47 28.47
N VAL A 102 -22.93 -14.61 27.92
CA VAL A 102 -23.37 -13.33 27.32
C VAL A 102 -23.40 -13.45 25.81
N SER A 103 -24.38 -12.79 25.18
CA SER A 103 -24.35 -12.60 23.72
C SER A 103 -23.23 -11.62 23.38
N SER A 104 -22.57 -11.81 22.24
CA SER A 104 -21.58 -10.85 21.72
C SER A 104 -22.15 -9.43 21.62
N THR A 105 -23.44 -9.30 21.29
CA THR A 105 -24.19 -8.04 21.24
C THR A 105 -24.39 -7.39 22.62
N THR A 106 -24.63 -8.16 23.69
CA THR A 106 -24.78 -7.59 25.05
C THR A 106 -23.43 -7.15 25.61
N GLN A 107 -22.34 -7.86 25.30
CA GLN A 107 -20.98 -7.42 25.68
C GLN A 107 -20.61 -6.09 25.01
N LEU A 108 -21.05 -5.85 23.76
CA LEU A 108 -20.87 -4.58 23.05
C LEU A 108 -21.72 -3.44 23.63
N SER A 109 -22.84 -3.74 24.30
CA SER A 109 -23.74 -2.71 24.84
C SER A 109 -23.22 -2.01 26.10
N THR A 110 -22.33 -2.66 26.86
CA THR A 110 -21.66 -2.07 28.03
C THR A 110 -20.18 -1.76 27.79
N ALA A 111 -19.59 -2.33 26.73
CA ALA A 111 -18.21 -2.03 26.36
C ALA A 111 -18.12 -0.69 25.62
N LYS A 112 -17.30 0.21 26.15
CA LYS A 112 -17.07 1.54 25.58
C LYS A 112 -16.01 1.46 24.50
N TYR A 113 -16.34 1.89 23.29
CA TYR A 113 -15.36 2.21 22.25
C TYR A 113 -14.61 3.47 22.67
N SER A 114 -13.28 3.38 22.77
CA SER A 114 -12.42 4.54 23.03
C SER A 114 -11.00 4.19 22.60
N ALA A 115 -10.34 5.12 21.91
CA ALA A 115 -8.98 4.96 21.43
C ALA A 115 -8.25 6.30 21.41
N THR A 116 -6.92 6.26 21.42
CA THR A 116 -6.08 7.39 21.02
C THR A 116 -5.13 6.97 19.91
N TYR A 117 -4.71 7.95 19.12
CA TYR A 117 -3.87 7.79 17.94
C TYR A 117 -2.71 8.79 18.05
N ASP A 118 -1.51 8.35 17.73
CA ASP A 118 -0.31 9.16 17.70
C ASP A 118 0.55 8.75 16.51
N ASP A 119 0.74 9.65 15.56
CA ASP A 119 1.60 9.43 14.39
C ASP A 119 3.04 9.85 14.65
N ALA A 120 3.37 10.39 15.82
CA ALA A 120 4.67 10.97 16.14
C ALA A 120 5.17 11.92 15.03
N THR A 121 4.26 12.68 14.40
CA THR A 121 4.52 13.58 13.26
C THR A 121 5.04 12.91 11.98
N ASN A 122 4.92 11.59 11.86
CA ASN A 122 5.36 10.85 10.68
C ASN A 122 4.39 10.96 9.49
N THR A 123 3.17 11.49 9.69
CA THR A 123 2.27 11.75 8.56
C THR A 123 2.84 12.92 7.76
N PRO A 124 3.22 12.72 6.48
CA PRO A 124 3.81 13.79 5.68
C PRO A 124 2.78 14.89 5.40
N THR A 125 3.22 16.14 5.34
CA THR A 125 2.34 17.28 5.00
C THR A 125 2.01 17.35 3.51
N SER A 126 2.68 16.56 2.67
CA SER A 126 2.43 16.43 1.24
C SER A 126 2.48 14.98 0.76
N MET A 127 1.61 14.61 -0.18
CA MET A 127 1.56 13.28 -0.80
C MET A 127 1.37 13.40 -2.31
N GLU A 128 1.88 12.44 -3.07
CA GLU A 128 1.72 12.38 -4.52
C GLU A 128 0.45 11.60 -4.89
N ILE A 129 -0.31 12.05 -5.91
CA ILE A 129 -1.54 11.36 -6.34
C ILE A 129 -1.28 9.87 -6.62
N ASN A 130 -2.25 9.02 -6.26
CA ASN A 130 -2.21 7.56 -6.47
C ASN A 130 -1.01 6.82 -5.85
N LYS A 131 -0.20 7.47 -5.01
CA LYS A 131 0.93 6.84 -4.32
C LYS A 131 0.51 6.33 -2.95
N THR A 132 1.03 5.17 -2.57
CA THR A 132 0.86 4.60 -1.22
C THR A 132 2.03 4.99 -0.32
N TYR A 133 1.72 5.38 0.91
CA TYR A 133 2.67 5.76 1.95
C TYR A 133 2.54 4.83 3.15
N THR A 134 3.67 4.28 3.60
CA THR A 134 3.76 3.53 4.85
C THR A 134 3.99 4.50 6.01
N ILE A 135 3.01 4.64 6.90
CA ILE A 135 3.04 5.62 8.00
C ILE A 135 2.89 4.90 9.34
N PRO A 136 3.86 4.98 10.25
CA PRO A 136 3.75 4.37 11.58
C PRO A 136 2.75 5.16 12.44
N ILE A 137 1.69 4.48 12.89
CA ILE A 137 0.66 5.02 13.77
C ILE A 137 0.61 4.21 15.06
N THR A 138 0.83 4.86 16.18
CA THR A 138 0.65 4.28 17.51
C THR A 138 -0.80 4.44 17.94
N ILE A 139 -1.48 3.32 18.17
CA ILE A 139 -2.84 3.27 18.69
C ILE A 139 -2.84 2.79 20.14
N THR A 140 -3.75 3.32 20.94
CA THR A 140 -3.97 2.88 22.34
C THR A 140 -5.43 2.54 22.55
N ASN A 141 -5.71 1.37 23.12
CA ASN A 141 -7.07 1.03 23.57
C ASN A 141 -7.36 1.71 24.91
N THR A 142 -8.14 2.78 24.90
CA THR A 142 -8.58 3.47 26.12
C THR A 142 -10.00 3.08 26.53
N GLY A 143 -10.62 2.16 25.79
CA GLY A 143 -11.96 1.64 26.03
C GLY A 143 -11.95 0.37 26.86
N THR A 144 -13.14 -0.10 27.23
CA THR A 144 -13.32 -1.36 27.97
C THR A 144 -13.52 -2.56 27.02
N LEU A 145 -13.77 -2.31 25.73
CA LEU A 145 -13.86 -3.35 24.72
C LEU A 145 -12.46 -3.89 24.37
N LYS A 146 -12.22 -5.18 24.57
CA LYS A 146 -11.03 -5.86 24.04
C LYS A 146 -11.14 -5.93 22.50
N TRP A 147 -10.10 -5.47 21.81
CA TRP A 147 -10.02 -5.52 20.36
C TRP A 147 -9.41 -6.85 19.91
N LEU A 148 -10.09 -7.56 19.01
CA LEU A 148 -9.59 -8.82 18.48
C LEU A 148 -8.75 -8.56 17.23
N SER A 149 -7.60 -9.22 17.07
CA SER A 149 -6.77 -9.11 15.86
C SER A 149 -7.18 -10.06 14.72
N THR A 150 -7.95 -11.09 15.05
CA THR A 150 -8.38 -12.14 14.11
C THR A 150 -9.89 -12.40 14.20
N GLY A 151 -10.42 -13.15 13.22
CA GLY A 151 -11.85 -13.45 13.11
C GLY A 151 -12.64 -12.42 12.28
N THR A 152 -13.93 -12.67 12.13
CA THR A 152 -14.85 -11.87 11.29
C THR A 152 -15.13 -10.48 11.86
N ASN A 153 -15.03 -10.35 13.19
CA ASN A 153 -15.31 -9.11 13.93
C ASN A 153 -14.00 -8.56 14.52
N LYS A 154 -12.89 -8.71 13.79
CA LYS A 154 -11.60 -8.13 14.21
C LYS A 154 -11.65 -6.61 14.13
N VAL A 155 -10.72 -5.96 14.83
CA VAL A 155 -10.49 -4.52 14.69
C VAL A 155 -9.32 -4.30 13.73
N ASN A 156 -9.43 -3.31 12.85
CA ASN A 156 -8.34 -2.86 11.99
C ASN A 156 -8.15 -1.35 12.13
N LEU A 157 -6.91 -0.88 11.95
CA LEU A 157 -6.63 0.53 11.66
C LEU A 157 -6.94 0.80 10.19
N SER A 158 -7.51 1.97 9.90
CA SER A 158 -7.76 2.46 8.56
C SER A 158 -7.83 3.99 8.57
N TYR A 159 -8.37 4.58 7.51
CA TYR A 159 -8.47 6.02 7.35
C TYR A 159 -9.60 6.42 6.41
N HIS A 160 -9.90 7.71 6.44
CA HIS A 160 -10.82 8.40 5.56
C HIS A 160 -10.13 9.63 4.97
N TRP A 161 -10.51 9.99 3.74
CA TRP A 161 -10.14 11.27 3.15
C TRP A 161 -11.34 12.20 3.10
N TYR A 162 -11.11 13.47 3.46
CA TYR A 162 -12.09 14.54 3.35
C TYR A 162 -11.51 15.70 2.52
N ASP A 163 -12.36 16.41 1.80
CA ASP A 163 -11.99 17.72 1.24
C ASP A 163 -11.99 18.82 2.34
N THR A 164 -11.54 20.02 1.97
CA THR A 164 -11.49 21.18 2.87
C THR A 164 -12.87 21.70 3.28
N ALA A 165 -13.93 21.37 2.52
CA ALA A 165 -15.31 21.66 2.88
C ALA A 165 -15.90 20.64 3.89
N GLY A 166 -15.11 19.63 4.28
CA GLY A 166 -15.53 18.60 5.23
C GLY A 166 -16.34 17.47 4.60
N ARG A 167 -16.44 17.40 3.27
CA ARG A 167 -17.06 16.27 2.57
C ARG A 167 -16.10 15.10 2.51
N ARG A 168 -16.59 13.91 2.87
CA ARG A 168 -15.81 12.68 2.78
C ARG A 168 -15.71 12.22 1.32
N ILE A 169 -14.50 12.15 0.79
CA ILE A 169 -14.22 11.70 -0.59
C ILE A 169 -13.80 10.23 -0.65
N VAL A 170 -13.13 9.72 0.39
CA VAL A 170 -12.85 8.29 0.54
C VAL A 170 -13.43 7.83 1.86
N ARG A 171 -14.43 6.94 1.76
CA ARG A 171 -15.09 6.35 2.92
C ARG A 171 -14.35 5.16 3.49
N ASP A 172 -13.73 4.33 2.67
CA ASP A 172 -13.11 3.08 3.13
C ASP A 172 -11.65 3.06 2.68
N GLY A 173 -10.75 3.54 3.54
CA GLY A 173 -9.31 3.42 3.34
C GLY A 173 -8.82 1.96 3.46
N GLN A 174 -7.57 1.72 3.11
CA GLN A 174 -6.95 0.40 3.27
C GLN A 174 -6.94 -0.03 4.74
N ARG A 175 -7.03 -1.35 4.98
CA ARG A 175 -7.05 -1.94 6.32
C ARG A 175 -5.64 -2.36 6.74
N THR A 176 -5.25 -1.98 7.94
CA THR A 176 -4.03 -2.46 8.61
C THR A 176 -4.43 -3.31 9.81
N SER A 177 -4.10 -4.60 9.77
CA SER A 177 -4.46 -5.56 10.83
C SER A 177 -3.66 -5.31 12.11
N LEU A 178 -4.29 -5.54 13.26
CA LEU A 178 -3.59 -5.54 14.55
C LEU A 178 -2.57 -6.69 14.60
N LEU A 179 -1.44 -6.46 15.27
CA LEU A 179 -0.41 -7.49 15.48
C LEU A 179 -0.84 -8.57 16.49
N SER A 180 -1.70 -8.21 17.43
CA SER A 180 -2.26 -9.08 18.46
C SER A 180 -3.54 -8.47 19.04
N ASP A 181 -4.31 -9.26 19.78
CA ASP A 181 -5.46 -8.76 20.52
C ASP A 181 -5.05 -7.64 21.50
N MET A 182 -5.83 -6.56 21.57
CA MET A 182 -5.56 -5.41 22.44
C MET A 182 -6.63 -5.24 23.53
N ALA A 183 -6.26 -5.56 24.77
CA ALA A 183 -7.03 -5.23 25.98
C ALA A 183 -6.94 -3.74 26.34
N GLN A 184 -7.76 -3.31 27.29
CA GLN A 184 -7.74 -1.95 27.83
C GLN A 184 -6.33 -1.54 28.30
N GLY A 185 -5.91 -0.34 27.93
CA GLY A 185 -4.61 0.25 28.27
C GLY A 185 -3.46 -0.18 27.35
N GLN A 186 -3.64 -1.20 26.51
CA GLN A 186 -2.57 -1.67 25.63
C GLN A 186 -2.34 -0.73 24.43
N LYS A 187 -1.10 -0.69 23.97
CA LYS A 187 -0.62 0.11 22.84
C LYS A 187 0.03 -0.77 21.78
N ALA A 188 -0.08 -0.35 20.52
CA ALA A 188 0.62 -0.97 19.40
C ALA A 188 0.96 0.11 18.35
N THR A 189 2.12 -0.01 17.72
CA THR A 189 2.48 0.80 16.54
C THR A 189 2.28 -0.05 15.30
N LEU A 190 1.48 0.47 14.36
CA LEU A 190 1.12 -0.19 13.12
C LEU A 190 1.61 0.63 11.93
N ASN A 191 2.16 -0.03 10.92
CA ASN A 191 2.53 0.61 9.67
C ASN A 191 1.30 0.69 8.76
N ALA A 192 0.64 1.85 8.77
CA ALA A 192 -0.54 2.09 7.96
C ALA A 192 -0.15 2.34 6.50
N GLU A 193 -0.79 1.62 5.56
CA GLU A 193 -0.61 1.83 4.13
C GLU A 193 -1.67 2.82 3.63
N VAL A 194 -1.27 4.07 3.37
CA VAL A 194 -2.17 5.16 3.00
C VAL A 194 -2.04 5.48 1.52
N LEU A 195 -3.08 5.18 0.74
CA LEU A 195 -3.19 5.56 -0.67
C LEU A 195 -3.70 7.01 -0.77
N ALA A 196 -2.90 7.86 -1.39
CA ALA A 196 -3.26 9.25 -1.66
C ALA A 196 -4.37 9.35 -2.73
N PRO A 197 -5.28 10.36 -2.64
CA PRO A 197 -6.29 10.64 -3.66
C PRO A 197 -5.71 10.77 -5.07
N SER A 198 -6.53 10.47 -6.09
CA SER A 198 -6.13 10.51 -7.50
C SER A 198 -6.13 11.92 -8.11
N VAL A 199 -6.61 12.92 -7.38
CA VAL A 199 -6.74 14.32 -7.83
C VAL A 199 -5.94 15.21 -6.88
N ALA A 200 -5.10 16.08 -7.43
CA ALA A 200 -4.34 17.04 -6.64
C ALA A 200 -5.26 18.02 -5.91
N GLY A 201 -4.82 18.49 -4.75
CA GLY A 201 -5.57 19.41 -3.91
C GLY A 201 -5.21 19.26 -2.42
N THR A 202 -5.79 20.12 -1.59
CA THR A 202 -5.66 20.02 -0.14
C THR A 202 -6.76 19.13 0.42
N TYR A 203 -6.38 18.16 1.26
CA TYR A 203 -7.29 17.21 1.86
C TYR A 203 -7.01 17.05 3.36
N ILE A 204 -7.99 16.48 4.08
CA ILE A 204 -7.84 16.09 5.47
C ILE A 204 -7.85 14.56 5.54
N LEU A 205 -6.70 13.97 5.86
CA LEU A 205 -6.55 12.57 6.19
C LEU A 205 -6.99 12.36 7.64
N LYS A 206 -7.92 11.44 7.88
CA LYS A 206 -8.37 11.09 9.23
C LYS A 206 -8.18 9.60 9.49
N TYR A 207 -7.31 9.25 10.42
CA TYR A 207 -7.13 7.87 10.87
C TYR A 207 -8.27 7.45 11.80
N ASP A 208 -8.80 6.25 11.58
CA ASP A 208 -9.89 5.68 12.38
C ASP A 208 -9.71 4.16 12.53
N LEU A 209 -10.28 3.61 13.59
CA LEU A 209 -10.40 2.17 13.81
C LEU A 209 -11.76 1.69 13.31
N VAL A 210 -11.79 0.50 12.72
CA VAL A 210 -13.02 -0.19 12.35
C VAL A 210 -13.13 -1.49 13.10
N HIS A 211 -14.26 -1.71 13.75
CA HIS A 211 -14.68 -3.03 14.22
C HIS A 211 -15.44 -3.69 13.08
N GLU A 212 -14.80 -4.63 12.41
CA GLU A 212 -15.28 -5.22 11.16
C GLU A 212 -16.70 -5.77 11.30
N ALA A 213 -17.51 -5.54 10.26
CA ALA A 213 -18.94 -5.85 10.19
C ALA A 213 -19.82 -5.21 11.29
N ILE A 214 -19.29 -4.31 12.12
CA ILE A 214 -20.04 -3.71 13.25
C ILE A 214 -20.09 -2.19 13.14
N THR A 215 -18.96 -1.49 13.28
CA THR A 215 -18.95 -0.02 13.32
C THR A 215 -17.55 0.55 13.15
N TRP A 216 -17.46 1.76 12.60
CA TRP A 216 -16.32 2.64 12.79
C TRP A 216 -16.31 3.18 14.23
N PHE A 217 -15.12 3.43 14.78
CA PHE A 217 -14.97 4.00 16.11
C PHE A 217 -15.43 5.46 16.14
N SER A 218 -15.22 6.22 15.06
CA SER A 218 -15.78 7.57 14.92
C SER A 218 -17.31 7.63 15.02
N TYR A 219 -18.02 6.59 14.57
CA TYR A 219 -19.49 6.51 14.72
C TYR A 219 -19.93 6.25 16.16
N LYS A 220 -18.98 5.89 17.03
CA LYS A 220 -19.14 5.80 18.48
C LYS A 220 -18.46 6.98 19.19
N THR A 221 -18.35 8.12 18.51
CA THR A 221 -17.82 9.40 19.03
C THR A 221 -16.35 9.38 19.42
N VAL A 222 -15.58 8.36 19.01
CA VAL A 222 -14.14 8.34 19.24
C VAL A 222 -13.47 9.35 18.29
N PRO A 223 -12.67 10.31 18.80
CA PRO A 223 -12.00 11.28 17.94
C PRO A 223 -11.00 10.60 17.00
N MET A 224 -11.05 10.95 15.72
CA MET A 224 -10.06 10.54 14.72
C MET A 224 -8.81 11.45 14.79
N LEU A 225 -7.65 10.91 14.42
CA LEU A 225 -6.45 11.74 14.19
C LEU A 225 -6.51 12.38 12.81
N ALA A 226 -6.65 13.70 12.76
CA ALA A 226 -6.71 14.46 11.51
C ALA A 226 -5.36 15.10 11.17
N ARG A 227 -4.99 15.06 9.88
CA ARG A 227 -3.83 15.72 9.30
C ARG A 227 -4.23 16.38 7.99
N THR A 228 -3.85 17.64 7.81
CA THR A 228 -4.01 18.35 6.55
C THR A 228 -2.87 17.97 5.63
N ILE A 229 -3.19 17.48 4.44
CA ILE A 229 -2.24 16.97 3.46
C ILE A 229 -2.42 17.74 2.16
N ASN A 230 -1.33 18.27 1.63
CA ASN A 230 -1.30 18.78 0.27
C ASN A 230 -1.01 17.62 -0.69
N VAL A 231 -2.04 17.13 -1.36
CA VAL A 231 -1.88 16.10 -2.39
C VAL A 231 -1.47 16.79 -3.68
N VAL A 232 -0.26 16.54 -4.12
CA VAL A 232 0.29 17.08 -5.36
C VAL A 232 0.11 16.07 -6.46
N SER A 233 -0.16 16.52 -7.68
CA SER A 233 0.11 15.70 -8.85
C SER A 233 1.53 15.20 -8.68
N GLY A 234 1.71 13.88 -8.67
CA GLY A 234 2.99 13.28 -8.29
C GLY A 234 4.09 14.01 -9.01
N THR A 235 5.11 14.40 -8.26
CA THR A 235 6.24 15.10 -8.85
C THR A 235 6.88 14.15 -9.85
N ASN A 236 6.47 14.25 -11.12
CA ASN A 236 7.35 14.06 -12.26
C ASN A 236 8.43 15.16 -12.20
N VAL A 237 9.07 15.35 -11.02
CA VAL A 237 10.16 16.27 -10.87
C VAL A 237 11.29 15.67 -11.67
N ILE A 238 11.40 16.15 -12.90
CA ILE A 238 12.51 15.86 -13.75
C ILE A 238 13.71 16.46 -13.04
N SER A 239 14.68 15.61 -12.73
CA SER A 239 15.92 15.97 -12.06
C SER A 239 17.07 15.32 -12.79
N ASN A 240 18.30 15.63 -12.36
CA ASN A 240 19.48 14.99 -12.90
C ASN A 240 19.46 13.46 -12.72
N SER A 241 18.76 12.93 -11.71
CA SER A 241 18.63 11.49 -11.48
C SER A 241 17.51 10.83 -12.30
N THR A 242 16.70 11.60 -13.04
CA THR A 242 15.59 11.05 -13.83
C THR A 242 16.12 10.30 -15.04
N SER A 243 15.73 9.03 -15.19
CA SER A 243 16.02 8.24 -16.39
C SER A 243 15.40 8.88 -17.63
N ILE A 244 16.21 9.06 -18.68
CA ILE A 244 15.77 9.47 -20.03
C ILE A 244 15.03 8.31 -20.73
N ARG A 245 15.39 7.06 -20.43
CA ARG A 245 14.67 5.87 -20.92
C ARG A 245 13.30 5.75 -20.28
N GLY A 246 12.33 5.30 -21.05
CA GLY A 246 10.96 5.02 -20.63
C GLY A 246 9.94 5.72 -21.51
N ILE A 247 8.67 5.48 -21.19
CA ILE A 247 7.53 6.11 -21.84
C ILE A 247 7.11 7.33 -21.02
N SER A 248 6.88 8.45 -21.71
CA SER A 248 6.37 9.65 -21.05
C SER A 248 4.91 9.47 -20.62
N VAL A 249 4.57 10.00 -19.45
CA VAL A 249 3.16 10.09 -18.98
C VAL A 249 2.55 11.47 -19.24
N ALA A 250 3.32 12.42 -19.78
CA ALA A 250 2.82 13.74 -20.14
C ALA A 250 1.80 13.64 -21.28
N THR A 251 0.69 14.34 -21.13
CA THR A 251 -0.32 14.49 -22.18
C THR A 251 0.16 15.49 -23.24
N LYS A 252 -0.42 15.38 -24.44
CA LYS A 252 -0.24 16.37 -25.51
C LYS A 252 -0.49 17.80 -25.03
N ASP A 253 -1.59 18.00 -24.31
CA ASP A 253 -2.00 19.33 -23.82
C ASP A 253 -0.99 19.91 -22.82
N GLN A 254 -0.44 19.07 -21.94
CA GLN A 254 0.65 19.44 -21.02
C GLN A 254 1.90 19.90 -21.77
N MET A 255 2.33 19.17 -22.80
CA MET A 255 3.48 19.58 -23.61
C MET A 255 3.23 20.87 -24.41
N LEU A 256 2.01 21.10 -24.87
CA LEU A 256 1.63 22.31 -25.61
C LEU A 256 1.44 23.53 -24.71
N ASN A 257 1.16 23.35 -23.42
CA ASN A 257 0.94 24.45 -22.48
C ASN A 257 2.15 25.40 -22.41
N MET A 258 3.37 24.86 -22.53
CA MET A 258 4.61 25.64 -22.60
C MET A 258 4.60 26.69 -23.73
N PHE A 259 4.02 26.37 -24.89
CA PHE A 259 3.98 27.30 -26.01
C PHE A 259 3.03 28.46 -25.77
N LYS A 260 2.03 28.32 -24.91
CA LYS A 260 1.15 29.45 -24.52
C LYS A 260 1.94 30.53 -23.77
N ASN A 261 2.93 30.14 -22.98
CA ASN A 261 3.73 31.05 -22.16
C ASN A 261 4.94 31.62 -22.92
N HIS A 262 5.57 30.81 -23.78
CA HIS A 262 6.86 31.15 -24.37
C HIS A 262 6.80 31.55 -25.85
N ASN A 263 5.85 31.00 -26.63
CA ASN A 263 5.73 31.30 -28.07
C ASN A 263 4.37 30.93 -28.68
N GLN A 264 3.32 31.69 -28.34
CA GLN A 264 1.96 31.39 -28.78
C GLN A 264 1.83 31.40 -30.33
N ASN A 265 2.63 32.21 -31.01
CA ASN A 265 2.64 32.32 -32.48
C ASN A 265 3.08 31.03 -33.19
N LYS A 266 3.68 30.08 -32.48
CA LYS A 266 4.12 28.78 -33.04
C LYS A 266 3.26 27.60 -32.58
N ILE A 267 2.13 27.85 -31.91
CA ILE A 267 1.28 26.78 -31.35
C ILE A 267 0.79 25.78 -32.41
N ASP A 268 0.49 26.24 -33.63
CA ASP A 268 0.04 25.35 -34.71
C ASP A 268 1.15 24.39 -35.15
N LYS A 269 2.38 24.89 -35.28
CA LYS A 269 3.55 24.06 -35.58
C LYS A 269 3.85 23.11 -34.43
N ALA A 270 3.84 23.60 -33.19
CA ALA A 270 4.02 22.78 -31.99
C ALA A 270 2.99 21.64 -31.92
N THR A 271 1.71 21.94 -32.20
CA THR A 271 0.60 20.97 -32.23
C THR A 271 0.80 19.88 -33.28
N ARG A 272 1.41 20.20 -34.42
CA ARG A 272 1.74 19.24 -35.47
C ARG A 272 2.90 18.32 -35.08
N ILE A 273 3.95 18.86 -34.47
CA ILE A 273 5.16 18.08 -34.18
C ILE A 273 5.09 17.33 -32.85
N VAL A 274 4.27 17.76 -31.86
CA VAL A 274 4.17 17.07 -30.55
C VAL A 274 3.71 15.61 -30.68
N ASP A 275 2.81 15.32 -31.63
CA ASP A 275 2.39 13.93 -31.90
C ASP A 275 3.56 13.09 -32.43
N MET A 276 4.42 13.69 -33.25
CA MET A 276 5.64 13.02 -33.73
C MET A 276 6.57 12.70 -32.57
N TYR A 277 6.79 13.65 -31.65
CA TYR A 277 7.61 13.41 -30.45
C TYR A 277 7.06 12.28 -29.58
N ILE A 278 5.75 12.27 -29.31
CA ILE A 278 5.12 11.19 -28.53
C ILE A 278 5.30 9.83 -29.24
N ASN A 279 5.01 9.76 -30.55
CA ASN A 279 5.10 8.53 -31.32
C ASN A 279 6.53 7.98 -31.42
N TRP A 280 7.50 8.85 -31.72
CA TRP A 280 8.90 8.46 -31.83
C TRP A 280 9.53 8.17 -30.46
N GLY A 281 9.13 8.89 -29.41
CA GLY A 281 9.51 8.57 -28.03
C GLY A 281 9.09 7.15 -27.64
N ASN A 282 7.86 6.75 -27.98
CA ASN A 282 7.40 5.38 -27.76
C ASN A 282 8.23 4.35 -28.54
N LYS A 283 8.56 4.65 -29.79
CA LYS A 283 9.32 3.76 -30.67
C LYS A 283 10.79 3.59 -30.28
N PHE A 284 11.39 4.62 -29.69
CA PHE A 284 12.75 4.58 -29.14
C PHE A 284 12.79 4.18 -27.66
N ASN A 285 11.64 4.07 -26.99
CA ASN A 285 11.51 3.95 -25.53
C ASN A 285 12.27 5.05 -24.76
N ILE A 286 12.16 6.29 -25.27
CA ILE A 286 12.75 7.49 -24.70
C ILE A 286 11.64 8.48 -24.33
N ARG A 287 11.73 9.04 -23.13
CA ARG A 287 10.74 9.94 -22.53
C ARG A 287 10.53 11.20 -23.38
N ALA A 288 9.38 11.27 -24.06
CA ALA A 288 9.03 12.40 -24.93
C ALA A 288 8.98 13.77 -24.22
N ASP A 289 8.63 13.82 -22.93
CA ASP A 289 8.67 15.05 -22.12
C ASP A 289 10.07 15.64 -21.99
N ILE A 290 11.11 14.79 -21.88
CA ILE A 290 12.51 15.25 -21.82
C ILE A 290 12.97 15.75 -23.20
N VAL A 291 12.67 15.01 -24.27
CA VAL A 291 13.11 15.37 -25.63
C VAL A 291 12.35 16.60 -26.14
N TRP A 292 11.10 16.78 -25.72
CA TRP A 292 10.31 17.99 -25.96
C TRP A 292 10.91 19.21 -25.26
N ALA A 293 11.31 19.07 -24.00
CA ALA A 293 12.00 20.12 -23.24
C ALA A 293 13.36 20.47 -23.86
N GLN A 294 14.13 19.48 -24.34
CA GLN A 294 15.34 19.74 -25.14
C GLN A 294 15.01 20.53 -26.40
N MET A 295 14.00 20.14 -27.17
CA MET A 295 13.61 20.88 -28.37
C MET A 295 13.24 22.33 -28.06
N CYS A 296 12.47 22.56 -27.00
CA CYS A 296 12.12 23.91 -26.57
C CYS A 296 13.38 24.72 -26.21
N HIS A 297 14.36 24.11 -25.55
CA HIS A 297 15.63 24.77 -25.24
C HIS A 297 16.43 25.10 -26.51
N GLU A 298 16.65 24.11 -27.37
CA GLU A 298 17.56 24.19 -28.53
C GLU A 298 17.02 25.12 -29.63
N THR A 299 15.70 25.26 -29.74
CA THR A 299 15.05 26.10 -30.76
C THR A 299 14.52 27.43 -30.20
N ASN A 300 14.69 27.67 -28.90
CA ASN A 300 14.02 28.72 -28.14
C ASN A 300 12.51 28.73 -28.43
N PHE A 301 11.85 27.59 -28.16
CA PHE A 301 10.42 27.37 -28.41
C PHE A 301 10.02 27.64 -29.86
N LEU A 302 10.77 27.09 -30.82
CA LEU A 302 10.57 27.27 -32.26
C LEU A 302 10.72 28.73 -32.76
N LYS A 303 11.46 29.58 -32.02
CA LYS A 303 11.82 30.94 -32.49
C LYS A 303 13.01 30.94 -33.44
N TYR A 304 13.96 30.01 -33.25
CA TYR A 304 15.18 29.88 -34.07
C TYR A 304 15.99 31.18 -34.14
N ASP A 305 16.26 31.79 -32.99
CA ASP A 305 17.05 33.02 -32.84
C ASP A 305 18.57 32.79 -32.87
N GLY A 306 19.01 31.54 -32.97
CA GLY A 306 20.40 31.15 -33.16
C GLY A 306 20.83 31.04 -34.64
N ILE A 307 21.91 30.29 -34.89
CA ILE A 307 22.46 30.11 -36.25
C ILE A 307 21.69 29.09 -37.11
N VAL A 308 20.81 28.30 -36.50
CA VAL A 308 20.03 27.24 -37.16
C VAL A 308 18.68 27.82 -37.55
N PRO A 309 18.37 27.99 -38.84
CA PRO A 309 17.09 28.54 -39.27
C PRO A 309 15.96 27.50 -39.12
N GLU A 310 14.72 27.99 -39.00
CA GLU A 310 13.53 27.14 -38.94
C GLU A 310 13.41 26.17 -40.13
N SER A 311 13.84 26.60 -41.32
CA SER A 311 13.81 25.79 -42.55
C SER A 311 14.73 24.57 -42.51
N ALA A 312 15.68 24.51 -41.57
CA ALA A 312 16.57 23.37 -41.43
C ALA A 312 15.89 22.14 -40.80
N ASN A 313 14.69 22.28 -40.21
CA ASN A 313 14.01 21.21 -39.44
C ASN A 313 14.93 20.56 -38.39
N ASN A 314 15.90 21.29 -37.85
CA ASN A 314 16.84 20.80 -36.86
C ASN A 314 16.38 21.26 -35.47
N PHE A 315 15.79 20.34 -34.72
CA PHE A 315 15.13 20.61 -33.44
C PHE A 315 16.04 20.42 -32.22
N CYS A 316 17.30 20.05 -32.43
CA CYS A 316 18.21 19.65 -31.36
C CYS A 316 19.61 20.25 -31.48
N GLY A 317 19.78 21.25 -32.35
CA GLY A 317 21.07 21.92 -32.58
C GLY A 317 22.12 21.01 -33.24
N LEU A 318 21.71 19.94 -33.92
CA LEU A 318 22.63 18.92 -34.39
C LEU A 318 23.69 19.49 -35.35
N GLY A 319 24.96 19.43 -34.94
CA GLY A 319 26.09 19.90 -35.74
C GLY A 319 26.27 21.42 -35.76
N ALA A 320 25.51 22.17 -34.94
CA ALA A 320 25.72 23.60 -34.76
C ALA A 320 27.02 23.87 -33.96
N THR A 321 27.91 24.71 -34.48
CA THR A 321 29.22 25.03 -33.83
C THR A 321 29.38 26.50 -33.43
N GLY A 322 28.35 27.32 -33.62
CA GLY A 322 28.40 28.77 -33.37
C GLY A 322 28.93 29.59 -34.55
N SER A 323 29.60 28.95 -35.52
CA SER A 323 29.97 29.59 -36.79
C SER A 323 28.75 29.72 -37.72
N PRO A 324 28.54 30.87 -38.39
CA PRO A 324 27.45 31.04 -39.35
C PRO A 324 27.45 29.95 -40.43
N GLY A 325 26.30 29.33 -40.68
CA GLY A 325 26.12 28.34 -41.74
C GLY A 325 26.57 26.90 -41.41
N VAL A 326 27.07 26.62 -40.21
CA VAL A 326 27.50 25.27 -39.81
C VAL A 326 26.43 24.61 -38.95
N TYR A 327 25.59 23.76 -39.56
CA TYR A 327 24.55 22.95 -38.91
C TYR A 327 24.06 21.83 -39.85
N ASN A 328 23.41 20.79 -39.31
CA ASN A 328 22.69 19.81 -40.13
C ASN A 328 21.26 20.26 -40.44
N SER A 329 20.71 19.80 -41.56
CA SER A 329 19.33 20.07 -41.97
C SER A 329 18.61 18.79 -42.41
N PHE A 330 17.29 18.79 -42.31
CA PHE A 330 16.43 17.64 -42.58
C PHE A 330 15.30 18.02 -43.53
N ALA A 331 14.99 17.13 -44.48
CA ALA A 331 14.01 17.41 -45.52
C ALA A 331 12.58 17.59 -44.99
N THR A 332 12.25 16.97 -43.85
CA THR A 332 10.93 17.08 -43.21
C THR A 332 11.07 17.29 -41.71
N GLU A 333 10.01 17.82 -41.10
CA GLU A 333 9.91 17.94 -39.65
C GLU A 333 10.05 16.56 -38.98
N GLU A 334 9.42 15.53 -39.53
CA GLU A 334 9.52 14.17 -39.00
C GLU A 334 10.96 13.65 -39.00
N LEU A 335 11.71 13.84 -40.10
CA LEU A 335 13.13 13.44 -40.15
C LEU A 335 13.97 14.19 -39.11
N GLY A 336 13.67 15.47 -38.86
CA GLY A 336 14.28 16.24 -37.77
C GLY A 336 13.98 15.68 -36.38
N VAL A 337 12.75 15.24 -36.13
CA VAL A 337 12.35 14.59 -34.87
C VAL A 337 13.04 13.23 -34.72
N ILE A 338 13.06 12.41 -35.77
CA ILE A 338 13.78 11.12 -35.77
C ILE A 338 15.26 11.34 -35.48
N ALA A 339 15.90 12.33 -36.10
CA ALA A 339 17.30 12.66 -35.87
C ALA A 339 17.59 13.01 -34.41
N HIS A 340 16.69 13.76 -33.75
CA HIS A 340 16.80 14.07 -32.33
C HIS A 340 16.79 12.80 -31.47
N TYR A 341 15.82 11.90 -31.69
CA TYR A 341 15.75 10.65 -30.95
C TYR A 341 16.91 9.70 -31.26
N ALA A 342 17.31 9.59 -32.53
CA ALA A 342 18.44 8.77 -32.96
C ALA A 342 19.74 9.25 -32.32
N HIS A 343 19.96 10.57 -32.29
CA HIS A 343 21.13 11.16 -31.66
C HIS A 343 21.12 11.01 -30.14
N LEU A 344 19.96 11.18 -29.48
CA LEU A 344 19.85 11.00 -28.04
C LEU A 344 20.00 9.53 -27.63
N ALA A 345 19.50 8.60 -28.43
CA ALA A 345 19.62 7.15 -28.20
C ALA A 345 21.08 6.71 -28.02
N TRP A 346 22.03 7.36 -28.72
CA TRP A 346 23.46 7.12 -28.57
C TRP A 346 24.03 7.45 -27.18
N TYR A 347 23.47 8.42 -26.48
CA TYR A 347 23.89 8.78 -25.12
C TYR A 347 23.30 7.84 -24.09
N VAL A 348 22.12 7.29 -24.37
CA VAL A 348 21.31 6.62 -23.36
C VAL A 348 21.18 5.13 -23.57
N TYR A 349 21.64 4.53 -24.67
CA TYR A 349 21.62 3.08 -24.88
C TYR A 349 22.99 2.49 -25.18
N PRO A 350 23.29 1.28 -24.69
CA PRO A 350 24.55 0.59 -24.98
C PRO A 350 24.68 0.13 -26.43
N ASN A 351 23.57 0.03 -27.17
CA ASN A 351 23.51 -0.40 -28.56
C ASN A 351 22.40 0.36 -29.29
N HIS A 352 22.40 0.31 -30.63
CA HIS A 352 21.28 0.77 -31.45
C HIS A 352 19.98 0.05 -31.09
N VAL A 353 18.92 0.83 -30.84
CA VAL A 353 17.63 0.28 -30.35
C VAL A 353 16.64 -0.08 -31.46
N ASN A 354 16.84 0.47 -32.67
CA ASN A 354 16.04 0.18 -33.85
C ASN A 354 16.81 0.62 -35.12
N SER A 355 16.23 0.40 -36.30
CA SER A 355 16.85 0.73 -37.60
C SER A 355 17.04 2.24 -37.86
N TYR A 356 16.48 3.11 -37.02
CA TYR A 356 16.61 4.56 -37.14
C TYR A 356 17.84 5.11 -36.40
N CYS A 357 18.49 4.28 -35.57
CA CYS A 357 19.85 4.55 -35.10
C CYS A 357 20.84 4.27 -36.24
N SER A 358 20.92 5.17 -37.21
CA SER A 358 21.82 5.06 -38.36
C SER A 358 22.16 6.44 -38.96
N MET A 359 23.19 6.47 -39.81
CA MET A 359 23.64 7.67 -40.52
C MET A 359 22.57 8.25 -41.45
N ASP A 360 21.57 7.45 -41.83
CA ASP A 360 20.46 7.89 -42.68
C ASP A 360 19.55 8.89 -41.96
N TYR A 361 19.47 8.82 -40.62
CA TYR A 361 18.57 9.64 -39.81
C TYR A 361 19.29 10.60 -38.87
N ASP A 362 20.50 10.27 -38.43
CA ASP A 362 21.38 11.17 -37.70
C ASP A 362 22.70 11.30 -38.49
N PRO A 363 22.96 12.41 -39.20
CA PRO A 363 24.20 12.58 -39.94
C PRO A 363 25.45 12.58 -39.06
N ARG A 364 25.29 12.75 -37.74
CA ARG A 364 26.37 12.60 -36.76
C ARG A 364 26.47 11.18 -36.22
N HIS A 365 25.64 10.26 -36.71
CA HIS A 365 25.60 8.84 -36.33
C HIS A 365 26.79 8.03 -36.90
N PHE A 366 27.98 8.62 -36.89
CA PHE A 366 29.20 8.07 -37.50
C PHE A 366 29.74 6.80 -36.81
N THR A 367 30.46 5.98 -37.58
CA THR A 367 31.63 5.25 -37.10
C THR A 367 32.85 6.19 -37.16
N TRP A 368 33.51 6.48 -36.03
CA TRP A 368 34.79 7.22 -36.05
C TRP A 368 35.94 6.28 -36.48
N GLY A 369 35.88 5.74 -37.69
CA GLY A 369 36.86 4.82 -38.32
C GLY A 369 37.02 3.43 -37.66
N VAL A 370 36.88 3.34 -36.35
CA VAL A 370 37.27 2.26 -35.44
C VAL A 370 36.45 2.57 -34.20
N SER A 371 35.36 1.85 -33.93
CA SER A 371 34.30 2.22 -32.97
C SER A 371 34.81 3.04 -31.77
N PRO A 372 34.43 4.33 -31.59
CA PRO A 372 34.25 4.80 -30.25
C PRO A 372 33.10 3.96 -29.66
N PRO A 373 33.11 3.64 -28.36
CA PRO A 373 31.93 3.07 -27.74
C PRO A 373 30.75 3.98 -28.08
N HIS A 374 29.57 3.40 -28.35
CA HIS A 374 28.32 4.12 -28.17
C HIS A 374 28.52 5.04 -26.96
N ASN A 375 28.33 6.36 -27.11
CA ASN A 375 28.64 7.33 -26.05
C ASN A 375 27.65 7.21 -24.88
N TYR A 376 27.22 6.00 -24.58
CA TYR A 376 26.66 5.53 -23.35
C TYR A 376 27.80 5.11 -22.43
N ASN A 377 27.81 5.70 -21.24
CA ASN A 377 28.84 5.45 -20.22
C ASN A 377 28.28 4.64 -19.03
N GLY A 378 27.13 3.97 -19.20
CA GLY A 378 26.41 3.34 -18.09
C GLY A 378 25.33 4.22 -17.47
N ASP A 379 25.34 5.53 -17.73
CA ASP A 379 24.35 6.49 -17.21
C ASP A 379 23.31 6.82 -18.29
N HIS A 380 22.05 6.56 -17.97
CA HIS A 380 20.90 6.90 -18.80
C HIS A 380 19.97 7.90 -18.11
N THR A 381 20.46 8.57 -17.06
CA THR A 381 19.77 9.68 -16.40
C THR A 381 20.04 10.99 -17.13
N LEU A 382 19.23 12.02 -16.86
CA LEU A 382 19.37 13.32 -17.50
C LEU A 382 20.76 13.92 -17.30
N ASN A 383 21.38 13.66 -16.14
CA ASN A 383 22.74 14.11 -15.83
C ASN A 383 23.79 13.69 -16.86
N CYS A 384 23.58 12.58 -17.57
CA CYS A 384 24.53 12.05 -18.54
C CYS A 384 24.80 12.97 -19.74
N LEU A 385 23.98 14.01 -19.92
CA LEU A 385 24.11 14.99 -21.00
C LEU A 385 25.02 16.17 -20.64
N ASN A 386 25.26 16.46 -19.36
CA ASN A 386 26.15 17.54 -18.94
C ASN A 386 27.58 17.32 -19.43
N GLY A 387 28.17 18.33 -20.09
CA GLY A 387 29.50 18.27 -20.68
C GLY A 387 29.64 17.29 -21.85
N ARG A 388 28.54 16.67 -22.32
CA ARG A 388 28.56 15.60 -23.32
C ARG A 388 27.65 15.89 -24.50
N TRP A 389 26.41 16.32 -24.25
CA TRP A 389 25.51 16.83 -25.28
C TRP A 389 25.91 18.26 -25.70
N ALA A 390 26.17 19.10 -24.70
CA ALA A 390 26.72 20.44 -24.85
C ALA A 390 27.99 20.59 -23.98
N PRO A 391 28.93 21.49 -24.32
CA PRO A 391 30.16 21.67 -23.54
C PRO A 391 29.94 22.11 -22.09
N SER A 392 28.78 22.70 -21.78
CA SER A 392 28.48 23.19 -20.44
C SER A 392 28.20 22.07 -19.43
N SER A 393 28.71 22.23 -18.21
CA SER A 393 28.42 21.34 -17.07
C SER A 393 27.03 21.54 -16.47
N ASP A 394 26.29 22.55 -16.93
CA ASP A 394 25.03 23.01 -16.37
C ASP A 394 23.84 22.88 -17.37
N TYR A 395 24.07 22.24 -18.52
CA TYR A 395 23.11 22.08 -19.60
C TYR A 395 21.75 21.55 -19.12
N THR A 396 21.77 20.52 -18.27
CA THR A 396 20.56 19.83 -17.85
C THR A 396 19.68 20.67 -16.94
N TYR A 397 20.18 21.72 -16.27
CA TYR A 397 19.32 22.59 -15.47
C TYR A 397 18.24 23.28 -16.30
N LYS A 398 18.58 23.66 -17.54
CA LYS A 398 17.63 24.27 -18.48
C LYS A 398 16.58 23.26 -18.92
N ILE A 399 17.01 22.02 -19.16
CA ILE A 399 16.10 20.92 -19.55
C ILE A 399 15.18 20.56 -18.40
N ILE A 400 15.71 20.47 -17.18
CA ILE A 400 14.96 20.25 -15.94
C ILE A 400 13.89 21.34 -15.77
N LEU A 401 14.24 22.60 -15.96
CA LEU A 401 13.31 23.72 -15.84
C LEU A 401 12.12 23.56 -16.79
N PHE A 402 12.40 23.33 -18.07
CA PHE A 402 11.35 23.16 -19.07
C PHE A 402 10.55 21.86 -18.92
N ALA A 403 11.21 20.74 -18.61
CA ALA A 403 10.52 19.47 -18.46
C ALA A 403 9.61 19.45 -17.23
N ASN A 404 9.91 20.22 -16.19
CA ASN A 404 9.01 20.42 -15.05
C ASN A 404 7.84 21.36 -15.36
N GLU A 405 8.02 22.34 -16.26
CA GLU A 405 6.93 23.22 -16.71
C GLU A 405 5.82 22.42 -17.43
N ILE A 406 6.14 21.32 -18.10
CA ILE A 406 5.14 20.41 -18.73
C ILE A 406 4.13 19.90 -17.69
N TYR A 407 4.55 19.69 -16.45
CA TYR A 407 3.74 19.12 -15.37
C TYR A 407 3.15 20.17 -14.42
N SER A 408 3.39 21.45 -14.70
CA SER A 408 2.88 22.61 -13.95
C SER A 408 1.57 23.11 -14.55
#